data_AF-A0A7S2TVB0-F1
#
_entry.id   AF-A0A7S2TVB0-F1
#
_cell.length_a   1.000
_cell.length_b   1.000
_cell.length_c   1.000
_cell.angle_alpha   90.00
_cell.angle_beta   90.00
_cell.angle_gamma   90.00
#
_symmetry.space_group_name_H-M   'P 1'
#
loop_
_entity.id
_entity.type
_entity.pdbx_description
1 polymer ?
#
loop_
_entity_poly.entity_id
_entity_poly.type
_entity_poly.pdbx_seq_one_letter_code
_entity_poly.pdbx_strand_id
1 'polypeptide(L)'
;MDFMTPGLAGALVLGHTTLTKVLMTVMWRGPGSKAAQMGADNWMAVEDKLNEIPLYQIMTKAQLNEAEYAGPLCAALFFCSAKGIDVPIAASLAVFSQMAYYWPRVFLANSKTNHNNGFPFYVPGALACYASLKTIESQPTST
;
A
#
# COMPACT_ATOMS: atom_id res chain seq x y z
N MET A 1 -18.59 -12.21 13.72
CA MET A 1 -17.35 -11.44 13.50
C MET A 1 -17.78 -10.16 12.85
N ASP A 2 -17.64 -9.02 13.52
CA ASP A 2 -17.84 -7.74 12.86
C ASP A 2 -16.68 -7.55 11.88
N PHE A 3 -17.00 -7.68 10.60
CA PHE A 3 -16.03 -7.50 9.54
C PHE A 3 -15.66 -6.02 9.40
N MET A 4 -14.51 -5.75 8.76
CA MET A 4 -13.97 -4.40 8.61
C MET A 4 -14.91 -3.51 7.79
N THR A 5 -15.31 -2.36 8.34
CA THR A 5 -16.15 -1.41 7.60
C THR A 5 -15.35 -0.71 6.50
N PRO A 6 -15.98 -0.30 5.38
CA PRO A 6 -15.30 0.39 4.30
C PRO A 6 -14.61 1.69 4.75
N GLY A 7 -15.27 2.47 5.62
CA GLY A 7 -14.70 3.70 6.17
C GLY A 7 -13.43 3.46 6.99
N LEU A 8 -13.45 2.45 7.87
CA LEU A 8 -12.27 2.07 8.65
C LEU A 8 -11.16 1.55 7.75
N ALA A 9 -11.49 0.70 6.77
CA ALA A 9 -10.50 0.17 5.82
C ALA A 9 -9.84 1.30 5.01
N GLY A 10 -10.61 2.26 4.52
CA GLY A 10 -10.06 3.42 3.80
C GLY A 10 -9.12 4.25 4.68
N ALA A 11 -9.48 4.48 5.95
CA ALA A 11 -8.63 5.17 6.90
C ALA A 11 -7.33 4.41 7.20
N LEU A 12 -7.40 3.08 7.32
CA LEU A 12 -6.22 2.22 7.54
C LEU A 12 -5.27 2.23 6.34
N VAL A 13 -5.80 2.10 5.11
CA VAL A 13 -4.98 2.19 3.89
C VAL A 13 -4.32 3.56 3.81
N LEU A 14 -5.08 4.65 3.94
CA LEU A 14 -4.52 6.01 3.90
C LEU A 14 -3.46 6.25 4.97
N GLY A 15 -3.73 5.81 6.20
CA GLY A 15 -2.82 5.93 7.33
C GLY A 15 -1.51 5.15 7.10
N HIS A 16 -1.61 3.93 6.58
CA HIS A 16 -0.45 3.10 6.26
C HIS A 16 0.39 3.70 5.11
N THR A 17 -0.24 4.13 4.01
CA THR A 17 0.47 4.81 2.91
C THR A 17 1.16 6.09 3.38
N THR A 18 0.51 6.87 4.25
CA THR A 18 1.10 8.07 4.85
C THR A 18 2.31 7.71 5.71
N LEU A 19 2.16 6.70 6.59
CA LEU A 19 3.22 6.22 7.46
C LEU A 19 4.45 5.77 6.65
N THR A 20 4.26 4.95 5.61
CA THR A 20 5.37 4.43 4.80
C THR A 20 6.10 5.55 4.03
N LYS A 21 5.36 6.57 3.59
CA LYS A 21 5.96 7.76 2.94
C LYS A 21 6.75 8.65 3.91
N VAL A 22 6.23 8.83 5.13
CA VAL A 22 6.96 9.52 6.21
C VAL A 22 8.21 8.74 6.60
N LEU A 23 8.11 7.42 6.75
CA LEU A 23 9.23 6.54 7.07
C LEU A 23 10.33 6.65 6.01
N MET A 24 9.98 6.63 4.72
CA MET A 24 10.94 6.84 3.63
C MET A 24 11.66 8.18 3.73
N THR A 25 10.93 9.22 4.10
CA THR A 25 11.50 10.56 4.27
C THR A 25 12.47 10.59 5.44
N VAL A 26 12.06 10.13 6.63
CA VAL A 26 12.88 10.14 7.84
C VAL A 26 14.14 9.29 7.67
N MET A 27 14.03 8.10 7.09
CA MET A 27 15.17 7.19 6.97
C MET A 27 16.16 7.61 5.89
N TRP A 28 15.68 8.12 4.75
CA TRP A 28 16.50 8.23 3.54
C TRP A 28 16.70 9.65 3.02
N ARG A 29 15.72 10.55 3.16
CA ARG A 29 15.69 11.82 2.40
C ARG A 29 15.66 13.10 3.25
N GLY A 30 15.25 13.00 4.51
CA GLY A 30 15.03 14.14 5.40
C GLY A 30 16.26 14.53 6.24
N PRO A 31 16.14 15.57 7.08
CA PRO A 31 17.18 15.94 8.04
C PRO A 31 17.54 14.77 8.97
N GLY A 32 18.83 14.49 9.16
CA GLY A 32 19.32 13.37 9.98
C GLY A 32 19.23 11.97 9.33
N SER A 33 18.67 11.89 8.13
CA SER A 33 18.56 10.65 7.35
C SER A 33 19.92 10.17 6.81
N LYS A 34 19.92 9.01 6.13
CA LYS A 34 21.10 8.49 5.43
C LYS A 34 21.66 9.47 4.40
N ALA A 35 20.84 10.23 3.68
CA ALA A 35 21.33 11.25 2.75
C ALA A 35 22.05 12.40 3.48
N ALA A 36 21.49 12.87 4.61
CA ALA A 36 22.09 13.95 5.39
C ALA A 36 23.45 13.53 5.97
N GLN A 37 23.58 12.27 6.39
CA GLN A 37 24.84 11.69 6.87
C GLN A 37 25.92 11.62 5.77
N MET A 38 25.53 11.67 4.49
CA MET A 38 26.46 11.71 3.36
C MET A 38 26.95 13.13 3.04
N GLY A 39 26.53 14.14 3.82
CA GLY A 39 27.02 15.52 3.72
C GLY A 39 26.48 16.32 2.53
N ALA A 40 25.34 15.91 1.97
CA ALA A 40 24.73 16.59 0.83
C ALA A 40 23.65 17.59 1.25
N ASP A 41 23.60 18.73 0.56
CA ASP A 41 22.60 19.80 0.80
C ASP A 41 21.17 19.34 0.47
N ASN A 42 21.03 18.36 -0.43
CA ASN A 42 19.77 17.72 -0.79
C ASN A 42 20.02 16.23 -1.05
N TRP A 43 19.06 15.38 -0.69
CA TRP A 43 19.11 13.94 -0.94
C TRP A 43 19.28 13.58 -2.42
N MET A 44 18.77 14.42 -3.33
CA MET A 44 18.93 14.21 -4.78
C MET A 44 20.40 14.24 -5.21
N ALA A 45 21.26 15.00 -4.52
CA ALA A 45 22.69 15.06 -4.85
C ALA A 45 23.45 13.77 -4.47
N VAL A 46 22.82 12.88 -3.69
CA VAL A 46 23.37 11.57 -3.31
C VAL A 46 22.46 10.44 -3.73
N GLU A 47 21.54 10.69 -4.67
CA GLU A 47 20.60 9.68 -5.14
C GLU A 47 21.31 8.45 -5.71
N ASP A 48 22.38 8.63 -6.49
CA ASP A 48 23.17 7.52 -7.03
C ASP A 48 23.75 6.64 -5.91
N LYS A 49 24.30 7.26 -4.86
CA LYS A 49 24.84 6.55 -3.69
C LYS A 49 23.74 5.84 -2.89
N LEU A 50 22.56 6.45 -2.78
CA LEU A 50 21.41 5.80 -2.16
C LEU A 50 20.92 4.61 -2.98
N ASN A 51 20.95 4.73 -4.32
CA ASN A 51 20.58 3.65 -5.23
C ASN A 51 21.53 2.46 -5.15
N GLU A 52 22.77 2.64 -4.70
CA GLU A 52 23.67 1.51 -4.39
C GLU A 52 23.24 0.73 -3.15
N ILE A 53 22.37 1.28 -2.28
CA ILE A 53 21.92 0.63 -1.05
C ILE A 53 20.72 -0.31 -1.35
N PRO A 54 20.89 -1.63 -1.19
CA PRO A 54 19.82 -2.63 -1.37
C PRO A 54 18.48 -2.28 -0.75
N LEU A 55 18.51 -1.89 0.53
CA LEU A 55 17.30 -1.62 1.31
C LEU A 55 16.59 -0.36 0.83
N TYR A 56 17.32 0.67 0.39
CA TYR A 56 16.74 1.89 -0.18
C TYR A 56 15.94 1.57 -1.44
N GLN A 57 16.50 0.75 -2.36
CA GLN A 57 15.80 0.35 -3.57
C GLN A 57 14.54 -0.45 -3.26
N ILE A 58 14.61 -1.41 -2.34
CA ILE A 58 13.46 -2.23 -1.93
C ILE A 58 12.36 -1.35 -1.35
N MET A 59 12.68 -0.52 -0.36
CA MET A 59 11.69 0.34 0.31
C MET A 59 11.11 1.39 -0.64
N THR A 60 11.92 1.98 -1.52
CA THR A 60 11.44 2.96 -2.52
C THR A 60 10.45 2.33 -3.48
N LYS A 61 10.77 1.14 -4.04
CA LYS A 61 9.87 0.44 -4.95
C LYS A 61 8.59 -0.03 -4.27
N ALA A 62 8.70 -0.56 -3.04
CA ALA A 62 7.53 -0.99 -2.27
C ALA A 62 6.63 0.21 -1.92
N GLN A 63 7.20 1.34 -1.50
CA GLN A 63 6.44 2.54 -1.15
C GLN A 63 5.79 3.18 -2.38
N LEU A 64 6.46 3.15 -3.54
CA LEU A 64 5.89 3.64 -4.79
C LEU A 64 4.65 2.84 -5.18
N ASN A 65 4.74 1.50 -5.12
CA ASN A 65 3.60 0.62 -5.39
C ASN A 65 2.44 0.91 -4.42
N GLU A 66 2.70 1.03 -3.11
CA GLU A 66 1.66 1.39 -2.14
C GLU A 66 0.98 2.71 -2.53
N ALA A 67 1.75 3.75 -2.86
CA ALA A 67 1.22 5.06 -3.22
C ALA A 67 0.38 5.07 -4.50
N GLU A 68 0.71 4.23 -5.49
CA GLU A 68 -0.04 4.10 -6.74
C GLU A 68 -1.42 3.46 -6.51
N TYR A 69 -1.50 2.43 -5.67
CA TYR A 69 -2.75 1.70 -5.43
C TYR A 69 -3.61 2.28 -4.29
N ALA A 70 -3.01 2.96 -3.33
CA ALA A 70 -3.72 3.49 -2.17
C ALA A 70 -4.80 4.52 -2.55
N GLY A 71 -4.51 5.42 -3.50
CA GLY A 71 -5.46 6.44 -3.94
C GLY A 71 -6.77 5.85 -4.46
N PRO A 72 -6.74 5.00 -5.50
CA PRO A 72 -7.93 4.30 -6.00
C PRO A 72 -8.64 3.45 -4.94
N LEU A 73 -7.91 2.72 -4.09
CA LEU A 73 -8.49 1.91 -3.02
C LEU A 73 -9.23 2.76 -1.99
N CYS A 74 -8.61 3.85 -1.52
CA CYS A 74 -9.24 4.79 -0.58
C CYS A 74 -10.49 5.42 -1.20
N ALA A 75 -10.42 5.85 -2.47
CA ALA A 75 -11.56 6.44 -3.16
C ALA A 75 -12.76 5.47 -3.21
N ALA A 76 -12.52 4.20 -3.57
CA ALA A 76 -13.57 3.19 -3.61
C ALA A 76 -14.16 2.90 -2.22
N LEU A 77 -13.32 2.74 -1.20
CA LEU A 77 -13.75 2.43 0.16
C LEU A 77 -14.51 3.59 0.81
N PHE A 78 -14.04 4.82 0.64
CA PHE A 78 -14.76 6.00 1.13
C PHE A 78 -16.06 6.25 0.37
N PHE A 79 -16.11 5.95 -0.94
CA PHE A 79 -17.35 5.99 -1.70
C PHE A 79 -18.38 5.00 -1.13
N CYS A 80 -18.00 3.73 -0.93
CA CYS A 80 -18.88 2.73 -0.32
C CYS A 80 -19.35 3.18 1.07
N SER A 81 -18.46 3.70 1.90
CA SER A 81 -18.80 4.24 3.21
C SER A 81 -19.79 5.40 3.13
N ALA A 82 -19.58 6.36 2.21
CA ALA A 82 -20.45 7.53 2.05
C ALA A 82 -21.83 7.17 1.50
N LYS A 83 -21.94 6.07 0.74
CA LYS A 83 -23.20 5.55 0.21
C LYS A 83 -23.88 4.52 1.13
N GLY A 84 -23.28 4.19 2.27
CA GLY A 84 -23.80 3.15 3.17
C GLY A 84 -23.78 1.75 2.55
N ILE A 85 -22.92 1.51 1.57
CA ILE A 85 -22.75 0.20 0.92
C ILE A 85 -21.77 -0.60 1.75
N ASP A 86 -22.24 -1.70 2.34
CA ASP A 86 -21.40 -2.58 3.11
C ASP A 86 -20.63 -3.54 2.20
N VAL A 87 -19.29 -3.49 2.28
CA VAL A 87 -18.38 -4.36 1.49
C VAL A 87 -17.29 -4.96 2.39
N PRO A 88 -17.66 -5.73 3.42
CA PRO A 88 -16.77 -6.11 4.51
C PRO A 88 -15.57 -6.96 4.07
N ILE A 89 -15.79 -7.87 3.12
CA ILE A 89 -14.74 -8.74 2.57
C ILE A 89 -13.77 -7.91 1.73
N ALA A 90 -14.29 -7.07 0.83
CA ALA A 90 -13.49 -6.18 0.00
C ALA A 90 -12.65 -5.20 0.84
N ALA A 91 -13.26 -4.63 1.89
CA ALA A 91 -12.60 -3.74 2.84
C ALA A 91 -11.43 -4.43 3.56
N SER A 92 -11.66 -5.66 4.05
CA SER A 92 -10.62 -6.45 4.72
C SER A 92 -9.48 -6.83 3.76
N LEU A 93 -9.81 -7.22 2.52
CA LEU A 93 -8.84 -7.56 1.49
C LEU A 93 -8.03 -6.35 1.02
N ALA A 94 -8.65 -5.17 0.91
CA ALA A 94 -7.95 -3.94 0.55
C ALA A 94 -6.85 -3.60 1.57
N VAL A 95 -7.17 -3.68 2.87
CA VAL A 95 -6.18 -3.45 3.94
C VAL A 95 -5.10 -4.53 3.94
N PHE A 96 -5.51 -5.81 3.88
CA PHE A 96 -4.56 -6.91 3.92
C PHE A 96 -3.62 -6.90 2.70
N SER A 97 -4.13 -6.59 1.50
CA SER A 97 -3.32 -6.57 0.28
C SER A 97 -2.23 -5.50 0.30
N GLN A 98 -2.51 -4.29 0.82
CA GLN A 98 -1.50 -3.24 1.01
C GLN A 98 -0.47 -3.65 2.08
N MET A 99 -0.94 -4.01 3.28
CA MET A 99 -0.04 -4.31 4.40
C MET A 99 0.82 -5.57 4.17
N ALA A 100 0.21 -6.64 3.62
CA ALA A 100 0.89 -7.90 3.34
C ALA A 100 1.75 -7.83 2.07
N TYR A 101 1.56 -6.83 1.21
CA TYR A 101 2.53 -6.55 0.15
C TYR A 101 3.74 -5.81 0.71
N TYR A 102 3.52 -4.65 1.36
CA TYR A 102 4.62 -3.76 1.74
C TYR A 102 5.60 -4.38 2.74
N TRP A 103 5.11 -4.87 3.89
CA TRP A 103 6.00 -5.27 4.98
C TRP A 103 6.84 -6.51 4.66
N PRO A 104 6.27 -7.61 4.13
CA PRO A 104 7.08 -8.74 3.69
C PRO A 104 8.07 -8.35 2.59
N ARG A 105 7.71 -7.42 1.68
CA ARG A 105 8.65 -6.93 0.66
C ARG A 105 9.82 -6.19 1.31
N VAL A 106 9.58 -5.35 2.31
CA VAL A 106 10.64 -4.60 3.00
C VAL A 106 11.54 -5.52 3.84
N PHE A 107 10.98 -6.50 4.55
CA PHE A 107 11.76 -7.34 5.48
C PHE A 107 12.39 -8.58 4.86
N LEU A 108 11.80 -9.13 3.79
CA LEU A 108 12.17 -10.45 3.24
C LEU A 108 12.72 -10.39 1.82
N ALA A 109 12.67 -9.25 1.14
CA ALA A 109 13.26 -9.16 -0.20
C ALA A 109 14.79 -9.11 -0.13
N ASN A 110 15.43 -9.87 -1.03
CA ASN A 110 16.89 -9.94 -1.15
C ASN A 110 17.31 -9.25 -2.46
N SER A 111 18.15 -8.21 -2.40
CA SER A 111 18.35 -7.28 -3.54
C SER A 111 19.23 -7.80 -4.67
N LYS A 112 20.02 -8.87 -4.44
CA LYS A 112 21.08 -9.26 -5.39
C LYS A 112 20.65 -10.23 -6.49
N THR A 113 19.53 -10.92 -6.35
CA THR A 113 19.16 -12.02 -7.27
C THR A 113 17.69 -12.09 -7.65
N ASN A 114 16.83 -11.22 -7.10
CA ASN A 114 15.41 -11.53 -7.09
C ASN A 114 14.56 -10.71 -8.07
N HIS A 115 14.36 -11.30 -9.26
CA HIS A 115 13.25 -11.02 -10.19
C HIS A 115 11.89 -11.54 -9.69
N ASN A 116 11.80 -12.09 -8.47
CA ASN A 116 10.52 -12.44 -7.87
C ASN A 116 9.79 -11.15 -7.48
N ASN A 117 9.20 -10.55 -8.52
CA ASN A 117 8.10 -9.61 -8.54
C ASN A 117 6.93 -10.29 -7.84
N GLY A 118 6.98 -10.26 -6.50
CA GLY A 118 6.10 -10.97 -5.60
C GLY A 118 4.68 -10.99 -6.13
N PHE A 119 4.08 -12.18 -6.08
CA PHE A 119 2.69 -12.49 -6.38
C PHE A 119 1.84 -11.21 -6.35
N PRO A 120 1.19 -10.81 -7.45
CA PRO A 120 0.49 -9.55 -7.50
C PRO A 120 -0.69 -9.64 -6.54
N PHE A 121 -0.52 -9.32 -5.26
CA PHE A 121 -1.54 -9.50 -4.22
C PHE A 121 -2.76 -8.60 -4.48
N TYR A 122 -2.59 -7.56 -5.31
CA TYR A 122 -3.66 -6.78 -5.89
C TYR A 122 -4.54 -7.56 -6.87
N VAL A 123 -4.05 -8.60 -7.55
CA VAL A 123 -4.86 -9.40 -8.49
C VAL A 123 -5.87 -10.29 -7.75
N PRO A 124 -5.51 -11.13 -6.75
CA PRO A 124 -6.50 -11.84 -5.94
C PRO A 124 -7.42 -10.90 -5.17
N GLY A 125 -6.91 -9.80 -4.62
CA GLY A 125 -7.71 -8.80 -3.89
C GLY A 125 -8.70 -8.07 -4.78
N ALA A 126 -8.28 -7.58 -5.95
CA ALA A 126 -9.15 -6.95 -6.94
C ALA A 126 -10.15 -7.95 -7.53
N LEU A 127 -9.73 -9.19 -7.84
CA LEU A 127 -10.63 -10.24 -8.32
C LEU A 127 -11.67 -10.63 -7.26
N ALA A 128 -11.30 -10.69 -5.98
CA ALA A 128 -12.23 -10.97 -4.90
C ALA A 128 -13.17 -9.79 -4.61
N CYS A 129 -12.69 -8.54 -4.67
CA CYS A 129 -13.55 -7.34 -4.67
C CYS A 129 -14.55 -7.40 -5.83
N TYR A 130 -14.10 -7.70 -7.04
CA TYR A 130 -14.94 -7.79 -8.23
C TYR A 130 -15.96 -8.93 -8.15
N ALA A 131 -15.55 -10.08 -7.61
CA ALA A 131 -16.45 -11.21 -7.36
C ALA A 131 -17.53 -10.86 -6.31
N SER A 132 -17.17 -10.09 -5.28
CA SER A 132 -18.12 -9.63 -4.25
C SER A 132 -19.12 -8.61 -4.77
N LEU A 133 -18.75 -7.78 -5.75
CA LEU A 133 -19.66 -6.83 -6.39
C LEU A 133 -20.74 -7.54 -7.24
N LYS A 134 -20.39 -8.63 -7.95
CA LYS A 134 -21.39 -9.45 -8.67
C LYS A 134 -22.38 -10.16 -7.74
N THR A 135 -22.02 -10.36 -6.47
CA THR A 135 -22.94 -10.96 -5.51
C THR A 135 -24.05 -9.99 -5.09
N ILE A 136 -23.80 -8.66 -5.19
CA ILE A 136 -24.78 -7.62 -4.86
C ILE A 136 -25.90 -7.55 -5.91
N GLU A 137 -25.62 -7.78 -7.20
CA GLU A 137 -26.67 -7.84 -8.25
C GLU A 137 -27.65 -9.02 -8.08
N SER A 138 -27.29 -10.04 -7.29
CA SER A 138 -28.13 -11.22 -7.09
C SER A 138 -29.07 -11.15 -5.88
N GLN A 139 -28.99 -10.08 -5.07
CA GLN A 139 -29.95 -9.86 -3.98
C GLN A 139 -31.28 -9.34 -4.57
N PRO A 140 -32.41 -10.07 -4.41
CA PRO A 140 -33.69 -9.56 -4.88
C PRO A 140 -34.01 -8.27 -4.13
N THR A 141 -34.26 -7.19 -4.87
CA THR A 141 -34.84 -5.96 -4.33
C THR A 141 -36.14 -6.32 -3.63
N SER A 142 -36.11 -6.39 -2.30
CA SER A 142 -37.33 -6.42 -1.51
C SER A 142 -37.92 -5.02 -1.56
N THR A 143 -39.12 -4.96 -2.15
CA THR A 143 -40.03 -3.82 -2.23
C THR A 143 -40.22 -3.10 -0.91
#